data_AF-A0AAJ2N1H0-F1
#
_entry.id   AF-A0AAJ2N1H0-F1
#
_cell.length_a   1.000
_cell.length_b   1.000
_cell.length_c   1.000
_cell.angle_alpha   90.00
_cell.angle_beta   90.00
_cell.angle_gamma   90.00
#
_symmetry.space_group_name_H-M   'P 1'
#
loop_
_entity.id
_entity.type
_entity.pdbx_description
1 polymer ?
#
loop_
_entity_poly.entity_id
_entity_poly.type
_entity_poly.pdbx_seq_one_letter_code
_entity_poly.pdbx_strand_id
1 'polypeptide(L)'
;MYRKTPLPKTLEEFLDLGLVKYGIYKKVEFMIENVLDICKIINSDLNLGLSKKDTDIIENLVKNGIISREMGDKIKEVKGFMNILVHTYGEIEDEIAYE
;
A
#
# COMPACT_ATOMS: atom_id res chain seq x y z
N MET A 1 -20.40 9.72 -14.33
CA MET A 1 -20.75 10.23 -12.98
C MET A 1 -20.09 9.34 -11.95
N TYR A 2 -18.91 9.72 -11.43
CA TYR A 2 -18.27 8.96 -10.34
C TYR A 2 -19.11 9.17 -9.08
N ARG A 3 -19.95 8.20 -8.72
CA ARG A 3 -20.57 8.20 -7.38
C ARG A 3 -19.42 7.99 -6.39
N LYS A 4 -19.21 8.97 -5.50
CA LYS A 4 -18.40 8.75 -4.30
C LYS A 4 -19.16 7.73 -3.46
N THR A 5 -18.76 6.47 -3.52
CA THR A 5 -19.15 5.51 -2.49
C THR A 5 -18.45 5.97 -1.21
N PRO A 6 -19.18 6.36 -0.16
CA PRO A 6 -18.54 6.69 1.11
C PRO A 6 -17.78 5.46 1.59
N LEU A 7 -16.59 5.68 2.17
CA LEU A 7 -15.87 4.60 2.84
C LEU A 7 -16.71 4.15 4.05
N PRO A 8 -16.77 2.84 4.32
CA PRO A 8 -17.46 2.34 5.51
C PRO A 8 -16.78 2.89 6.77
N LYS A 9 -17.59 3.17 7.78
CA LYS A 9 -17.15 3.76 9.06
C LYS A 9 -17.04 2.73 10.17
N THR A 10 -17.50 1.51 9.92
CA THR A 10 -17.39 0.39 10.84
C THR A 10 -16.96 -0.86 10.07
N LEU A 11 -16.36 -1.80 10.79
CA LEU A 11 -16.06 -3.12 10.25
C LEU A 11 -17.32 -3.84 9.74
N GLU A 12 -18.43 -3.74 10.48
CA GLU A 12 -19.70 -4.36 10.09
C GLU A 12 -20.21 -3.81 8.75
N GLU A 13 -20.16 -2.48 8.56
CA GLU A 13 -20.48 -1.85 7.28
C GLU A 13 -19.56 -2.34 6.16
N PHE A 14 -18.26 -2.51 6.45
CA PHE A 14 -17.27 -2.98 5.49
C PHE A 14 -17.50 -4.44 5.07
N LEU A 15 -17.86 -5.30 6.01
CA LEU A 15 -18.19 -6.72 5.76
C LEU A 15 -19.44 -6.87 4.89
N ASP A 16 -20.44 -5.99 5.06
CA ASP A 16 -21.71 -6.02 4.31
C ASP A 16 -21.60 -5.47 2.87
N LEU A 17 -20.44 -4.90 2.49
CA LEU A 17 -20.24 -4.31 1.15
C LEU A 17 -20.24 -5.33 -0.01
N GLY A 18 -20.17 -6.63 0.28
CA GLY A 18 -20.13 -7.68 -0.74
C GLY A 18 -19.04 -7.44 -1.80
N LEU A 19 -19.41 -7.34 -3.08
CA LEU A 19 -18.44 -7.12 -4.16
C LEU A 19 -17.73 -5.75 -4.11
N VAL A 20 -18.33 -4.75 -3.46
CA VAL A 20 -17.76 -3.38 -3.37
C VAL A 20 -16.47 -3.38 -2.54
N LYS A 21 -16.37 -4.27 -1.53
CA LYS A 21 -15.17 -4.48 -0.72
C LYS A 21 -13.93 -4.77 -1.57
N TYR A 22 -14.04 -5.66 -2.57
CA TYR A 22 -12.93 -5.96 -3.46
C TYR A 22 -12.50 -4.76 -4.31
N GLY A 23 -13.43 -3.86 -4.65
CA GLY A 23 -13.12 -2.60 -5.30
C GLY A 23 -12.32 -1.64 -4.41
N ILE A 24 -12.53 -1.68 -3.09
CA ILE A 24 -11.73 -0.93 -2.12
C ILE A 24 -10.31 -1.54 -2.04
N TYR A 25 -10.20 -2.86 -1.91
CA TYR A 25 -8.91 -3.56 -1.93
C TYR A 25 -8.09 -3.23 -3.18
N LYS A 26 -8.70 -3.29 -4.36
CA LYS A 26 -8.02 -2.92 -5.61
C LYS A 26 -7.56 -1.47 -5.64
N LYS A 27 -8.37 -0.54 -5.12
CA LYS A 27 -7.93 0.86 -5.03
C LYS A 27 -6.74 1.03 -4.09
N VAL A 28 -6.75 0.37 -2.95
CA VAL A 28 -5.64 0.40 -1.98
C VAL A 28 -4.36 -0.16 -2.61
N GLU A 29 -4.43 -1.33 -3.25
CA GLU A 29 -3.32 -1.92 -4.02
C GLU A 29 -2.73 -0.92 -5.04
N PHE A 30 -3.58 -0.28 -5.85
CA PHE A 30 -3.13 0.75 -6.79
C PHE A 30 -2.49 1.96 -6.13
N MET A 31 -2.99 2.41 -4.98
CA MET A 31 -2.38 3.55 -4.26
C MET A 31 -0.98 3.19 -3.75
N ILE A 32 -0.81 1.98 -3.23
CA ILE A 32 0.47 1.50 -2.71
C ILE A 32 1.50 1.37 -3.83
N GLU A 33 1.13 0.76 -4.95
CA GLU A 33 2.01 0.65 -6.11
C GLU A 33 2.42 2.03 -6.66
N ASN A 34 1.50 2.99 -6.74
CA ASN A 34 1.85 4.35 -7.15
C ASN A 34 2.88 5.02 -6.22
N VAL A 35 2.77 4.82 -4.90
CA VAL A 35 3.75 5.33 -3.93
C VAL A 35 5.12 4.68 -4.17
N LEU A 36 5.15 3.36 -4.39
CA LEU A 36 6.39 2.63 -4.67
C LEU A 36 7.02 3.07 -5.99
N ASP A 37 6.23 3.33 -7.03
CA ASP A 37 6.72 3.81 -8.31
C ASP A 37 7.32 5.21 -8.22
N ILE A 38 6.71 6.12 -7.45
CA ILE A 38 7.31 7.41 -7.14
C ILE A 38 8.66 7.22 -6.41
N CYS A 39 8.73 6.30 -5.45
CA CYS A 39 9.99 5.98 -4.76
C CYS A 39 11.06 5.45 -5.73
N LYS A 40 10.68 4.57 -6.67
CA LYS A 40 11.57 4.03 -7.71
C LYS A 40 12.11 5.14 -8.61
N ILE A 41 11.23 6.05 -9.08
CA ILE A 41 11.61 7.19 -9.92
C ILE A 41 12.63 8.07 -9.20
N ILE A 42 12.35 8.47 -7.95
CA ILE A 42 13.26 9.32 -7.18
C ILE A 42 14.61 8.63 -6.95
N ASN A 43 14.61 7.34 -6.57
CA ASN A 43 15.85 6.60 -6.35
C ASN A 43 16.69 6.49 -7.63
N SER A 44 16.04 6.30 -8.78
CA SER A 44 16.70 6.23 -10.09
C SER A 44 17.25 7.60 -10.51
N ASP A 45 16.43 8.65 -10.46
CA ASP A 45 16.81 10.00 -10.90
C ASP A 45 17.97 10.57 -10.07
N LEU A 46 18.01 10.24 -8.79
CA LEU A 46 19.08 10.65 -7.88
C LEU A 46 20.25 9.64 -7.80
N ASN A 47 20.20 8.54 -8.55
CA ASN A 47 21.24 7.49 -8.60
C ASN A 47 21.66 6.97 -7.20
N LEU A 48 20.70 6.72 -6.32
CA LEU A 48 20.97 6.40 -4.90
C LEU A 48 21.46 4.96 -4.65
N GLY A 49 21.74 4.21 -5.72
CA GLY A 49 22.26 2.85 -5.68
C GLY A 49 21.33 1.82 -6.31
N LEU A 50 21.91 0.65 -6.61
CA LEU A 50 21.18 -0.48 -7.16
C LEU A 50 20.34 -1.16 -6.08
N SER A 51 19.07 -1.39 -6.37
CA SER A 51 18.12 -2.09 -5.51
C SER A 51 17.73 -3.42 -6.16
N LYS A 52 17.72 -4.52 -5.40
CA LYS A 52 17.21 -5.82 -5.87
C LYS A 52 15.74 -6.01 -5.52
N LYS A 53 15.25 -5.28 -4.52
CA LYS A 53 13.86 -5.30 -4.04
C LYS A 53 13.39 -3.87 -3.76
N ASP A 54 12.08 -3.62 -3.81
CA ASP A 54 11.55 -2.29 -3.48
C ASP A 54 11.82 -1.88 -2.02
N THR A 55 11.99 -2.83 -1.11
CA THR A 55 12.40 -2.54 0.27
C THR A 55 13.77 -1.87 0.32
N ASP A 56 14.66 -2.20 -0.62
CA ASP A 56 15.99 -1.60 -0.72
C ASP A 56 15.88 -0.15 -1.22
N ILE A 57 14.93 0.13 -2.12
CA ILE A 57 14.64 1.48 -2.62
C ILE A 57 14.20 2.38 -1.47
N ILE A 58 13.28 1.90 -0.64
CA ILE A 58 12.80 2.66 0.53
C ILE A 58 13.96 2.94 1.49
N GLU A 59 14.83 1.97 1.76
CA GLU A 59 16.01 2.17 2.61
C GLU A 59 16.99 3.19 2.02
N ASN A 60 17.20 3.19 0.69
CA ASN A 60 18.03 4.20 0.05
C ASN A 60 17.47 5.61 0.26
N LEU A 61 16.15 5.79 0.11
CA LEU A 61 15.51 7.08 0.32
C LEU A 61 15.61 7.55 1.78
N VAL A 62 15.43 6.64 2.75
CA VAL A 62 15.59 6.94 4.18
C VAL A 62 17.04 7.31 4.51
N LYS A 63 18.02 6.54 4.03
CA LYS A 63 19.45 6.79 4.28
C LYS A 63 19.92 8.14 3.74
N ASN A 64 19.34 8.57 2.62
CA ASN A 64 19.63 9.86 1.99
C ASN A 64 18.74 11.00 2.52
N GLY A 65 17.89 10.75 3.51
CA GLY A 65 17.07 11.77 4.17
C GLY A 65 15.93 12.34 3.31
N ILE A 66 15.55 11.65 2.22
CA ILE A 66 14.47 12.08 1.32
C ILE A 66 13.10 11.83 1.96
N ILE A 67 12.99 10.73 2.70
CA ILE A 67 11.83 10.42 3.55
C ILE A 67 12.32 10.08 4.96
N SER A 68 11.47 10.32 5.96
CA SER A 68 11.78 9.91 7.34
C SER A 68 11.79 8.39 7.47
N ARG A 69 12.49 7.88 8.50
CA ARG A 69 12.46 6.44 8.82
C ARG A 69 11.04 5.96 9.12
N GLU A 70 10.27 6.75 9.86
CA GLU A 70 8.86 6.49 10.14
C GLU A 70 8.03 6.30 8.86
N MET A 71 8.17 7.22 7.89
CA MET A 71 7.47 7.09 6.61
C MET A 71 7.93 5.85 5.84
N GLY A 72 9.24 5.60 5.80
CA GLY A 72 9.79 4.42 5.14
C GLY A 72 9.27 3.11 5.73
N ASP A 73 9.17 3.03 7.06
CA ASP A 73 8.66 1.84 7.74
C ASP A 73 7.14 1.66 7.51
N LYS A 74 6.37 2.76 7.47
CA LYS A 74 4.94 2.73 7.11
C LYS A 74 4.71 2.22 5.69
N ILE A 75 5.50 2.67 4.71
CA ILE A 75 5.37 2.20 3.32
C ILE A 75 5.68 0.70 3.22
N LYS A 76 6.68 0.21 3.96
CA LYS A 76 7.00 -1.24 3.98
C LYS A 76 5.90 -2.06 4.65
N GLU A 77 5.33 -1.58 5.74
CA GLU A 77 4.22 -2.23 6.45
C GLU A 77 3.02 -2.41 5.51
N VAL A 78 2.60 -1.32 4.86
CA VAL A 78 1.46 -1.31 3.96
C VAL A 78 1.71 -2.17 2.71
N LYS A 79 2.96 -2.21 2.21
CA LYS A 79 3.36 -3.15 1.15
C LYS A 79 3.27 -4.62 1.62
N GLY A 80 3.68 -4.91 2.84
CA GLY A 80 3.55 -6.24 3.45
C GLY A 80 2.09 -6.68 3.52
N PHE A 81 1.22 -5.78 3.97
CA PHE A 81 -0.23 -5.98 4.01
C PHE A 81 -0.83 -6.24 2.62
N MET A 82 -0.42 -5.49 1.59
CA MET A 82 -0.86 -5.74 0.21
C MET A 82 -0.51 -7.16 -0.28
N ASN A 83 0.66 -7.70 0.08
CA ASN A 83 1.01 -9.08 -0.28
C ASN A 83 0.04 -10.09 0.35
N ILE A 84 -0.43 -9.82 1.57
CA ILE A 84 -1.44 -10.66 2.25
C ILE A 84 -2.78 -10.54 1.51
N LEU A 85 -3.21 -9.32 1.17
CA LEU A 85 -4.45 -9.09 0.41
C LEU A 85 -4.44 -9.79 -0.97
N VAL A 86 -3.31 -9.77 -1.67
CA VAL A 86 -3.18 -10.30 -3.04
C VAL A 86 -3.03 -11.82 -3.04
N HIS A 87 -2.40 -12.42 -2.03
CA HIS A 87 -2.17 -13.86 -2.03
C HIS A 87 -3.28 -14.67 -1.34
N THR A 88 -4.08 -14.04 -0.48
CA THR A 88 -5.03 -14.76 0.39
C THR A 88 -6.50 -14.46 0.04
N TYR A 89 -6.85 -14.29 -1.24
CA TYR A 89 -8.23 -13.98 -1.69
C TYR A 89 -9.37 -14.88 -1.14
N GLY A 90 -9.09 -15.94 -0.37
CA GLY A 90 -10.07 -16.77 0.36
C GLY A 90 -10.15 -16.60 1.90
N GLU A 91 -9.15 -16.02 2.57
CA GLU A 91 -9.08 -15.89 4.04
C GLU A 91 -8.44 -14.55 4.46
N ILE A 92 -8.87 -13.44 3.85
CA ILE A 92 -8.52 -12.13 4.40
C ILE A 92 -9.24 -12.03 5.74
N GLU A 93 -8.49 -11.87 6.84
CA GLU A 93 -9.05 -11.34 8.07
C GLU A 93 -9.50 -9.90 7.78
N ASP A 94 -10.77 -9.76 7.36
CA ASP A 94 -11.38 -8.48 6.97
C ASP A 94 -11.23 -7.41 8.09
N GLU A 95 -11.02 -7.84 9.33
CA GLU A 95 -10.59 -7.03 10.49
C GLU A 95 -9.28 -6.29 10.25
N ILE A 96 -8.22 -7.00 9.84
CA ILE A 96 -6.90 -6.40 9.55
C ILE A 96 -7.00 -5.45 8.36
N ALA A 97 -7.91 -5.74 7.42
CA ALA A 97 -8.02 -4.94 6.22
C ALA A 97 -8.84 -3.67 6.36
N TYR A 98 -9.65 -3.57 7.42
CA TYR A 98 -10.41 -2.39 7.76
C TYR A 98 -9.58 -1.35 8.53
N GLU A 99 -8.63 -1.80 9.37
CA GLU A 99 -7.69 -0.96 10.13
C GLU A 99 -6.59 -0.32 9.26
#